data_AF-A0A3A4QAA1-F1
#
_entry.id   AF-A0A3A4QAA1-F1
#
_cell.length_a   1.000
_cell.length_b   1.000
_cell.length_c   1.000
_cell.angle_alpha   90.00
_cell.angle_beta   90.00
_cell.angle_gamma   90.00
#
_symmetry.space_group_name_H-M   'P 1'
#
loop_
_entity.id
_entity.type
_entity.pdbx_description
1 polymer ?
#
loop_
_entity_poly.entity_id
_entity_poly.type
_entity_poly.pdbx_seq_one_letter_code
_entity_poly.pdbx_strand_id
1 'polypeptide(L)'
;MTKPDSRPGLPVGFQRRPDHNPAATAGKNTALADILQTREVRQALSGILPDLLNALAADGTFGKFIMKLAGNYLTRQLSRPRDIFKEKELAKLFNDSQFIKNLGEPLPDLINSFFDMIAAMAKTVAEMPGAEKKQVFSDIIAKISVGHTGGIITQACRIINDIHKEDPEFFARALEPGFKKWVESVDFGEIREMVDNFSTDGRALITMVNNVLWQYPSKVVLLLSLLPSLVNFLTEAIDISAGKLNELPPDMLTDVILSFARDINTGSVAGVINQITEITRKIYTGSALLGEPGAPQLPKVASDMMEAIIGQTDPSTLWKAKIALAEIGAAMGQAVAAAVNSRPEFKQLNMTMGPKLTNIRLRSLNQKLFAWESVDDAEMAESYSRRLEAYDVQEMAEIVNNALRIINRLGDEKPALFTEFAGQMASAVDADELAETARHLLNGAGQAFQPMARAVVPGLVTWICDVIKPVDDEYEDDAARARQALGSLLATQEG
;
A
#
# COMPACT_ATOMS: atom_id res chain seq x y z
N MET A 1 27.85 -95.52 -16.91
CA MET A 1 28.09 -94.13 -17.36
C MET A 1 26.83 -93.63 -18.04
N THR A 2 26.08 -92.82 -17.30
CA THR A 2 24.73 -92.33 -17.59
C THR A 2 24.82 -90.91 -18.15
N LYS A 3 24.22 -90.67 -19.32
CA LYS A 3 23.92 -89.33 -19.86
C LYS A 3 22.59 -88.84 -19.25
N PRO A 4 22.46 -87.58 -18.80
CA PRO A 4 21.18 -87.08 -18.33
C PRO A 4 20.37 -86.42 -19.45
N ASP A 5 19.06 -86.67 -19.38
CA ASP A 5 17.98 -86.10 -20.19
C ASP A 5 17.82 -84.59 -19.98
N SER A 6 17.75 -83.86 -21.10
CA SER A 6 17.31 -82.46 -21.17
C SER A 6 15.80 -82.40 -21.41
N ARG A 7 15.06 -81.84 -20.45
CA ARG A 7 13.62 -81.54 -20.55
C ARG A 7 13.36 -80.38 -21.52
N PRO A 8 12.25 -80.39 -22.29
CA PRO A 8 11.86 -79.29 -23.16
C PRO A 8 11.24 -78.14 -22.37
N GLY A 9 11.72 -76.93 -22.61
CA GLY A 9 11.21 -75.69 -22.04
C GLY A 9 9.81 -75.34 -22.56
N LEU A 10 8.95 -74.89 -21.65
CA LEU A 10 7.63 -74.32 -21.96
C LEU A 10 7.79 -73.01 -22.75
N PRO A 11 6.95 -72.75 -23.76
CA PRO A 11 6.96 -71.49 -24.49
C PRO A 11 6.42 -70.36 -23.61
N VAL A 12 7.24 -69.35 -23.36
CA VAL A 12 6.81 -68.07 -22.78
C VAL A 12 5.99 -67.33 -23.83
N GLY A 13 4.69 -67.59 -23.86
CA GLY A 13 3.74 -66.87 -24.71
C GLY A 13 3.62 -65.42 -24.24
N PHE A 14 4.20 -64.49 -24.99
CA PHE A 14 3.82 -63.08 -24.92
C PHE A 14 2.38 -62.96 -25.42
N GLN A 15 1.42 -62.98 -24.48
CA GLN A 15 0.04 -62.55 -24.77
C GLN A 15 0.09 -61.08 -25.17
N ARG A 16 -0.02 -60.82 -26.47
CA ARG A 16 -0.31 -59.51 -27.05
C ARG A 16 -1.54 -58.96 -26.33
N ARG A 17 -1.44 -57.73 -25.78
CA ARG A 17 -2.59 -57.02 -25.22
C ARG A 17 -3.72 -57.06 -26.26
N PRO A 18 -4.97 -57.38 -25.90
CA PRO A 18 -6.07 -56.99 -26.76
C PRO A 18 -5.95 -55.48 -26.94
N ASP A 19 -5.80 -55.05 -28.19
CA ASP A 19 -5.78 -53.63 -28.53
C ASP A 19 -7.05 -53.04 -27.95
N HIS A 20 -6.88 -52.18 -26.95
CA HIS A 20 -7.99 -51.47 -26.34
C HIS A 20 -8.54 -50.61 -27.47
N ASN A 21 -9.71 -50.98 -28.01
CA ASN A 21 -10.38 -50.23 -29.05
C ASN A 21 -11.22 -49.15 -28.35
N PRO A 22 -10.71 -47.91 -28.19
CA PRO A 22 -11.42 -46.85 -27.47
C PRO A 22 -12.79 -46.54 -28.10
N ALA A 23 -13.02 -46.92 -29.35
CA ALA A 23 -14.31 -46.75 -30.03
C ALA A 23 -15.42 -47.68 -29.51
N ALA A 24 -15.10 -48.79 -28.85
CA ALA A 24 -16.10 -49.78 -28.40
C ALA A 24 -16.74 -49.43 -27.05
N THR A 25 -16.19 -48.47 -26.31
CA THR A 25 -16.69 -48.04 -24.99
C THR A 25 -17.19 -46.60 -25.03
N ALA A 26 -17.93 -46.18 -26.05
CA ALA A 26 -18.48 -44.82 -26.17
C ALA A 26 -19.63 -44.52 -25.18
N GLY A 27 -19.36 -44.61 -23.87
CA GLY A 27 -20.25 -44.20 -22.79
C GLY A 27 -19.69 -42.95 -22.06
N LYS A 28 -20.58 -42.16 -21.45
CA LYS A 28 -20.27 -40.85 -20.82
C LYS A 28 -19.27 -40.87 -19.64
N ASN A 29 -18.78 -42.04 -19.20
CA ASN A 29 -17.89 -42.17 -18.03
C ASN A 29 -16.50 -42.76 -18.36
N THR A 30 -16.09 -42.77 -19.63
CA THR A 30 -14.80 -43.36 -20.04
C THR A 30 -13.59 -42.68 -19.40
N ALA A 31 -13.56 -41.35 -19.37
CA ALA A 31 -12.39 -40.62 -18.86
C ALA A 31 -12.07 -40.98 -17.40
N LEU A 32 -13.09 -41.07 -16.53
CA LEU A 32 -12.91 -41.50 -15.14
C LEU A 32 -12.49 -42.97 -15.03
N ALA A 33 -13.09 -43.85 -15.84
CA ALA A 33 -12.70 -45.25 -15.88
C ALA A 33 -11.24 -45.41 -16.34
N ASP A 34 -10.79 -44.58 -17.29
CA ASP A 34 -9.42 -44.57 -17.80
C ASP A 34 -8.43 -44.04 -16.73
N ILE A 35 -8.80 -42.98 -15.99
CA ILE A 35 -8.04 -42.47 -14.83
C ILE A 35 -7.89 -43.55 -13.76
N LEU A 36 -8.99 -44.18 -13.35
CA LEU A 36 -9.01 -45.23 -12.33
C LEU A 36 -8.22 -46.48 -12.76
N GLN A 37 -8.03 -46.68 -14.06
CA GLN A 37 -7.21 -47.77 -14.59
C GLN A 37 -5.70 -47.45 -14.62
N THR A 38 -5.30 -46.17 -14.52
CA THR A 38 -3.88 -45.82 -14.47
C THR A 38 -3.21 -46.40 -13.24
N ARG A 39 -1.98 -46.86 -13.40
CA ARG A 39 -1.17 -47.37 -12.29
C ARG A 39 -1.03 -46.36 -11.16
N GLU A 40 -0.81 -45.08 -11.46
CA GLU A 40 -0.62 -44.03 -10.46
C GLU A 40 -1.83 -43.88 -9.55
N VAL A 41 -3.04 -43.82 -10.14
CA VAL A 41 -4.29 -43.72 -9.38
C VAL A 41 -4.59 -45.01 -8.63
N ARG A 42 -4.34 -46.18 -9.25
CA ARG A 42 -4.49 -47.46 -8.55
C ARG A 42 -3.53 -47.59 -7.37
N GLN A 43 -2.30 -47.11 -7.49
CA GLN A 43 -1.33 -47.09 -6.39
C GLN A 43 -1.75 -46.13 -5.28
N ALA A 44 -2.18 -44.91 -5.63
CA ALA A 44 -2.70 -43.95 -4.65
C ALA A 44 -3.93 -44.51 -3.92
N LEU A 45 -4.90 -45.05 -4.67
CA LEU A 45 -6.07 -45.72 -4.11
C LEU A 45 -5.66 -46.91 -3.25
N SER A 46 -4.70 -47.74 -3.67
CA SER A 46 -4.26 -48.89 -2.86
C SER A 46 -3.62 -48.49 -1.52
N GLY A 47 -3.07 -47.27 -1.43
CA GLY A 47 -2.56 -46.71 -0.19
C GLY A 47 -3.66 -46.17 0.73
N ILE A 48 -4.74 -45.60 0.15
CA ILE A 48 -5.80 -44.91 0.89
C ILE A 48 -6.97 -45.84 1.24
N LEU A 49 -7.34 -46.75 0.34
CA LEU A 49 -8.51 -47.63 0.48
C LEU A 49 -8.49 -48.45 1.76
N PRO A 50 -7.37 -49.07 2.17
CA PRO A 50 -7.34 -49.87 3.40
C PRO A 50 -7.73 -49.05 4.63
N ASP A 51 -7.23 -47.82 4.73
CA ASP A 51 -7.51 -46.93 5.85
C ASP A 51 -8.96 -46.43 5.80
N LEU A 52 -9.47 -46.12 4.60
CA LEU A 52 -10.86 -45.67 4.40
C LEU A 52 -11.87 -46.79 4.72
N LEU A 53 -11.58 -48.02 4.30
CA LEU A 53 -12.38 -49.20 4.63
C LEU A 53 -12.30 -49.56 6.12
N ASN A 54 -11.14 -49.36 6.75
CA ASN A 54 -11.01 -49.54 8.20
C ASN A 54 -11.78 -48.48 8.99
N ALA A 55 -11.82 -47.23 8.53
CA ALA A 55 -12.61 -46.17 9.14
C ALA A 55 -14.13 -46.40 8.99
N LEU A 56 -14.56 -46.99 7.86
CA LEU A 56 -15.96 -47.37 7.62
C LEU A 56 -16.38 -48.67 8.31
N ALA A 57 -15.41 -49.48 8.76
CA ALA A 57 -15.68 -50.67 9.55
C ALA A 57 -16.12 -50.26 10.96
N ALA A 58 -17.43 -50.04 11.15
CA ALA A 58 -18.03 -49.85 12.47
C ALA A 58 -17.51 -50.90 13.48
N ASP A 59 -17.46 -50.56 14.77
CA ASP A 59 -16.67 -51.26 15.79
C ASP A 59 -16.93 -52.77 16.01
N GLY A 60 -17.95 -53.32 15.35
CA GLY A 60 -18.21 -54.75 15.30
C GLY A 60 -17.07 -55.54 14.64
N THR A 61 -16.67 -56.63 15.30
CA THR A 61 -15.73 -57.64 14.79
C THR A 61 -16.11 -58.19 13.41
N PHE A 62 -17.41 -58.30 13.13
CA PHE A 62 -17.93 -58.73 11.83
C PHE A 62 -17.74 -57.68 10.72
N GLY A 63 -17.93 -56.39 11.03
CA GLY A 63 -17.69 -55.29 10.08
C GLY A 63 -16.21 -55.19 9.70
N LYS A 64 -15.32 -55.28 10.69
CA LYS A 64 -13.86 -55.33 10.49
C LYS A 64 -13.44 -56.53 9.62
N PHE A 65 -14.09 -57.69 9.78
CA PHE A 65 -13.84 -58.87 8.94
C PHE A 65 -14.27 -58.67 7.48
N ILE A 66 -15.48 -58.15 7.24
CA ILE A 66 -16.01 -57.86 5.89
C ILE A 66 -15.13 -56.82 5.19
N MET A 67 -14.76 -55.73 5.88
CA MET A 67 -13.93 -54.66 5.31
C MET A 67 -12.50 -55.11 5.03
N LYS A 68 -11.95 -56.01 5.86
CA LYS A 68 -10.64 -56.64 5.58
C LYS A 68 -10.68 -57.53 4.34
N LEU A 69 -11.75 -58.30 4.14
CA LEU A 69 -11.95 -59.10 2.93
C LEU A 69 -12.12 -58.22 1.68
N ALA A 70 -12.95 -57.18 1.77
CA ALA A 70 -13.16 -56.21 0.70
C ALA A 70 -11.86 -55.47 0.36
N GLY A 71 -11.10 -55.03 1.37
CA GLY A 71 -9.80 -54.37 1.21
C GLY A 71 -8.79 -55.28 0.54
N ASN A 72 -8.64 -56.53 0.98
CA ASN A 72 -7.74 -57.49 0.34
C ASN A 72 -8.15 -57.78 -1.12
N TYR A 73 -9.45 -57.87 -1.39
CA TYR A 73 -9.96 -58.09 -2.74
C TYR A 73 -9.70 -56.87 -3.65
N LEU A 74 -10.00 -55.66 -3.17
CA LEU A 74 -9.80 -54.41 -3.90
C LEU A 74 -8.31 -54.11 -4.11
N THR A 75 -7.46 -54.30 -3.10
CA THR A 75 -6.00 -54.18 -3.25
C THR A 75 -5.46 -55.16 -4.28
N ARG A 76 -5.99 -56.39 -4.33
CA ARG A 76 -5.62 -57.40 -5.32
C ARG A 76 -6.13 -57.08 -6.73
N GLN A 77 -7.29 -56.43 -6.86
CA GLN A 77 -7.82 -55.92 -8.13
C GLN A 77 -7.04 -54.70 -8.63
N LEU A 78 -6.59 -53.83 -7.72
CA LEU A 78 -5.82 -52.63 -8.04
C LEU A 78 -4.35 -52.94 -8.37
N SER A 79 -3.78 -54.01 -7.82
CA SER A 79 -2.41 -54.47 -8.12
C SER A 79 -2.37 -55.44 -9.31
N ARG A 80 -1.96 -54.95 -10.50
CA ARG A 80 -1.81 -55.82 -11.68
C ARG A 80 -0.40 -56.44 -11.69
N PRO A 81 -0.26 -57.77 -11.93
CA PRO A 81 1.06 -58.44 -11.99
C PRO A 81 2.02 -57.92 -13.08
N ARG A 82 1.53 -57.11 -14.03
CA ARG A 82 2.28 -56.61 -15.19
C ARG A 82 2.44 -55.09 -15.20
N ASP A 83 2.36 -54.42 -14.04
CA ASP A 83 2.65 -53.00 -13.98
C ASP A 83 4.14 -52.75 -14.34
N ILE A 84 4.40 -52.33 -15.58
CA ILE A 84 5.75 -52.05 -16.07
C ILE A 84 6.23 -50.79 -15.35
N PHE A 85 7.27 -50.93 -14.52
CA PHE A 85 7.65 -49.91 -13.54
C PHE A 85 8.06 -48.54 -14.13
N LYS A 86 8.33 -48.45 -15.44
CA LYS A 86 9.01 -47.32 -16.08
C LYS A 86 8.10 -46.31 -16.79
N GLU A 87 6.85 -46.65 -17.12
CA GLU A 87 5.98 -45.72 -17.86
C GLU A 87 5.00 -45.00 -16.93
N LYS A 88 4.90 -43.67 -17.07
CA LYS A 88 3.88 -42.86 -16.40
C LYS A 88 2.59 -42.91 -17.23
N GLU A 89 1.70 -43.84 -16.90
CA GLU A 89 0.45 -44.07 -17.65
C GLU A 89 -0.47 -42.85 -17.57
N LEU A 90 -0.54 -42.20 -16.41
CA LEU A 90 -1.35 -41.00 -16.21
C LEU A 90 -0.87 -39.84 -17.09
N ALA A 91 0.44 -39.62 -17.21
CA ALA A 91 0.99 -38.58 -18.08
C ALA A 91 0.67 -38.84 -19.56
N LYS A 92 0.58 -40.11 -19.99
CA LYS A 92 0.17 -40.45 -21.36
C LYS A 92 -1.30 -40.11 -21.62
N LEU A 93 -2.20 -40.34 -20.66
CA LEU A 93 -3.61 -39.94 -20.79
C LEU A 93 -3.76 -38.42 -20.89
N PHE A 94 -3.05 -37.65 -20.07
CA PHE A 94 -3.10 -36.18 -20.12
C PHE A 94 -2.45 -35.58 -21.38
N ASN A 95 -1.69 -36.36 -22.15
CA ASN A 95 -1.21 -35.92 -23.46
C ASN A 95 -2.28 -36.08 -24.57
N ASP A 96 -3.38 -36.78 -24.29
CA ASP A 96 -4.50 -36.90 -25.23
C ASP A 96 -5.50 -35.75 -25.03
N SER A 97 -5.58 -34.88 -26.02
CA SER A 97 -6.51 -33.73 -26.02
C SER A 97 -7.99 -34.14 -25.96
N GLN A 98 -8.35 -35.29 -26.53
CA GLN A 98 -9.72 -35.79 -26.49
C GLN A 98 -10.06 -36.28 -25.08
N PHE A 99 -9.11 -36.94 -24.42
CA PHE A 99 -9.24 -37.29 -23.01
C PHE A 99 -9.42 -36.05 -22.11
N ILE A 100 -8.64 -34.98 -22.29
CA ILE A 100 -8.81 -33.73 -21.53
C ILE A 100 -10.22 -33.13 -21.75
N LYS A 101 -10.69 -33.10 -23.00
CA LYS A 101 -12.05 -32.62 -23.32
C LYS A 101 -13.12 -33.48 -22.64
N ASN A 102 -12.97 -34.80 -22.68
CA ASN A 102 -13.89 -35.75 -22.06
C ASN A 102 -13.84 -35.69 -20.53
N LEU A 103 -12.70 -35.29 -19.95
CA LEU A 103 -12.54 -35.06 -18.52
C LEU A 103 -13.22 -33.75 -18.08
N GLY A 104 -13.30 -32.76 -18.96
CA GLY A 104 -13.89 -31.45 -18.66
C GLY A 104 -15.36 -31.50 -18.21
N GLU A 105 -16.16 -32.44 -18.74
CA GLU A 105 -17.58 -32.60 -18.38
C GLU A 105 -17.77 -33.10 -16.92
N PRO A 106 -17.13 -34.20 -16.46
CA PRO A 106 -17.23 -34.65 -15.06
C PRO A 106 -16.34 -33.89 -14.07
N LEU A 107 -15.39 -33.07 -14.53
CA LEU A 107 -14.42 -32.40 -13.66
C LEU A 107 -15.07 -31.49 -12.60
N PRO A 108 -16.08 -30.65 -12.91
CA PRO A 108 -16.76 -29.84 -11.90
C PRO A 108 -17.39 -30.70 -10.80
N ASP A 109 -18.03 -31.82 -11.14
CA ASP A 109 -18.65 -32.72 -10.16
C ASP A 109 -17.61 -33.41 -9.27
N LEU A 110 -16.45 -33.77 -9.83
CA LEU A 110 -15.32 -34.31 -9.07
C LEU A 110 -14.73 -33.26 -8.12
N ILE A 111 -14.60 -32.02 -8.59
CA ILE A 111 -14.12 -30.90 -7.78
C ILE A 111 -15.11 -30.61 -6.65
N ASN A 112 -16.42 -30.56 -6.92
CA ASN A 112 -17.45 -30.36 -5.92
C ASN A 112 -17.47 -31.49 -4.89
N SER A 113 -17.40 -32.76 -5.32
CA SER A 113 -17.32 -33.91 -4.43
C SER A 113 -16.05 -33.89 -3.56
N PHE A 114 -14.93 -33.44 -4.14
CA PHE A 114 -13.69 -33.23 -3.41
C PHE A 114 -13.81 -32.09 -2.39
N PHE A 115 -14.48 -30.99 -2.73
CA PHE A 115 -14.77 -29.91 -1.78
C PHE A 115 -15.73 -30.34 -0.67
N ASP A 116 -16.75 -31.14 -0.96
CA ASP A 116 -17.65 -31.71 0.05
C ASP A 116 -16.88 -32.63 1.02
N MET A 117 -15.97 -33.43 0.48
CA MET A 117 -15.06 -34.25 1.28
C MET A 117 -14.12 -33.38 2.13
N ILE A 118 -13.53 -32.33 1.57
CA ILE A 118 -12.71 -31.37 2.34
C ILE A 118 -13.55 -30.69 3.42
N ALA A 119 -14.78 -30.27 3.12
CA ALA A 119 -15.67 -29.63 4.08
C ALA A 119 -16.03 -30.58 5.22
N ALA A 120 -16.32 -31.84 4.91
CA ALA A 120 -16.53 -32.88 5.92
C ALA A 120 -15.27 -33.10 6.78
N MET A 121 -14.10 -33.21 6.15
CA MET A 121 -12.82 -33.34 6.85
C MET A 121 -12.52 -32.10 7.71
N ALA A 122 -12.75 -30.90 7.21
CA ALA A 122 -12.57 -29.65 7.93
C ALA A 122 -13.49 -29.57 9.14
N LYS A 123 -14.75 -30.00 9.02
CA LYS A 123 -15.67 -30.12 10.15
C LYS A 123 -15.15 -31.10 11.19
N THR A 124 -14.70 -32.29 10.78
CA THR A 124 -14.11 -33.27 11.70
C THR A 124 -12.86 -32.71 12.39
N VAL A 125 -11.96 -32.05 11.65
CA VAL A 125 -10.77 -31.39 12.20
C VAL A 125 -11.16 -30.24 13.14
N ALA A 126 -12.22 -29.48 12.83
CA ALA A 126 -12.70 -28.40 13.69
C ALA A 126 -13.21 -28.91 15.04
N GLU A 127 -13.71 -30.15 15.11
CA GLU A 127 -14.19 -30.79 16.34
C GLU A 127 -13.05 -31.44 17.17
N MET A 128 -11.84 -31.60 16.62
CA MET A 128 -10.70 -32.22 17.32
C MET A 128 -10.12 -31.36 18.47
N PRO A 129 -9.40 -31.95 19.43
CA PRO A 129 -8.56 -31.19 20.37
C PRO A 129 -7.44 -30.41 19.65
N GLY A 130 -7.07 -29.23 20.17
CA GLY A 130 -6.11 -28.34 19.49
C GLY A 130 -4.74 -28.96 19.17
N ALA A 131 -4.24 -29.88 20.01
CA ALA A 131 -2.98 -30.58 19.75
C ALA A 131 -3.06 -31.52 18.53
N GLU A 132 -4.19 -32.22 18.36
CA GLU A 132 -4.43 -33.13 17.24
C GLU A 132 -4.65 -32.35 15.94
N LYS A 133 -5.39 -31.23 15.99
CA LYS A 133 -5.51 -30.31 14.84
C LYS A 133 -4.15 -29.89 14.31
N LYS A 134 -3.26 -29.44 15.21
CA LYS A 134 -1.91 -29.01 14.84
C LYS A 134 -1.10 -30.12 14.18
N GLN A 135 -1.19 -31.35 14.69
CA GLN A 135 -0.49 -32.50 14.12
C GLN A 135 -1.02 -32.83 12.71
N VAL A 136 -2.34 -32.90 12.53
CA VAL A 136 -2.97 -33.16 11.22
C VAL A 136 -2.55 -32.10 10.19
N PHE A 137 -2.61 -30.81 10.55
CA PHE A 137 -2.17 -29.73 9.66
C PHE A 137 -0.67 -29.80 9.32
N SER A 138 0.19 -30.08 10.31
CA SER A 138 1.63 -30.24 10.09
C SER A 138 1.93 -31.37 9.11
N ASP A 139 1.26 -32.51 9.24
CA ASP A 139 1.44 -33.67 8.37
C ASP A 139 0.95 -33.41 6.94
N ILE A 140 -0.14 -32.65 6.78
CA ILE A 140 -0.64 -32.22 5.48
C ILE A 140 0.37 -31.28 4.81
N ILE A 141 0.84 -30.24 5.52
CA ILE A 141 1.78 -29.24 4.98
C ILE A 141 3.10 -29.91 4.56
N ALA A 142 3.66 -30.79 5.40
CA ALA A 142 4.91 -31.49 5.12
C ALA A 142 4.83 -32.36 3.86
N LYS A 143 3.66 -32.92 3.55
CA LYS A 143 3.43 -33.80 2.39
C LYS A 143 3.11 -33.04 1.09
N ILE A 144 2.52 -31.85 1.18
CA ILE A 144 2.21 -31.00 0.01
C ILE A 144 3.46 -30.24 -0.51
N SER A 145 4.46 -30.01 0.35
CA SER A 145 5.65 -29.17 0.10
C SER A 145 6.70 -29.71 -0.90
N VAL A 146 6.33 -30.54 -1.89
CA VAL A 146 7.28 -31.07 -2.87
C VAL A 146 7.39 -30.09 -4.05
N GLY A 147 8.59 -29.63 -4.42
CA GLY A 147 8.87 -28.55 -5.39
C GLY A 147 8.30 -28.64 -6.82
N HIS A 148 7.42 -29.61 -7.09
CA HIS A 148 6.62 -29.74 -8.32
C HIS A 148 5.55 -28.64 -8.47
N THR A 149 5.14 -27.99 -7.39
CA THR A 149 4.11 -26.92 -7.40
C THR A 149 4.51 -25.71 -8.25
N GLY A 150 5.79 -25.34 -8.26
CA GLY A 150 6.27 -24.19 -9.06
C GLY A 150 6.13 -24.39 -10.57
N GLY A 151 6.32 -25.61 -11.06
CA GLY A 151 6.12 -25.96 -12.46
C GLY A 151 4.64 -25.88 -12.88
N ILE A 152 3.76 -26.39 -12.02
CA ILE A 152 2.30 -26.34 -12.21
C ILE A 152 1.81 -24.89 -12.22
N ILE A 153 2.24 -24.05 -11.26
CA ILE A 153 1.87 -22.63 -11.21
C ILE A 153 2.31 -21.92 -12.50
N THR A 154 3.55 -22.16 -12.95
CA THR A 154 4.05 -21.54 -14.19
C THR A 154 3.22 -21.95 -15.41
N GLN A 155 2.83 -23.22 -15.51
CA GLN A 155 1.97 -23.71 -16.59
C GLN A 155 0.56 -23.12 -16.50
N ALA A 156 -0.02 -23.04 -15.30
CA ALA A 156 -1.30 -22.41 -15.07
C ALA A 156 -1.28 -20.92 -15.48
N CYS A 157 -0.24 -20.17 -15.12
CA CYS A 157 -0.07 -18.79 -15.57
C CYS A 157 -0.02 -18.67 -17.10
N ARG A 158 0.63 -19.61 -17.80
CA ARG A 158 0.64 -19.62 -19.28
C ARG A 158 -0.76 -19.85 -19.85
N ILE A 159 -1.48 -20.84 -19.33
CA ILE A 159 -2.86 -21.14 -19.77
C ILE A 159 -3.78 -19.95 -19.50
N ILE A 160 -3.69 -19.33 -18.31
CA ILE A 160 -4.47 -18.14 -17.96
C ILE A 160 -4.15 -16.99 -18.92
N ASN A 161 -2.86 -16.76 -19.22
CA ASN A 161 -2.45 -15.72 -20.16
C ASN A 161 -2.96 -15.98 -21.57
N ASP A 162 -3.00 -17.24 -22.02
CA ASP A 162 -3.49 -17.60 -23.34
C ASP A 162 -5.02 -17.43 -23.43
N ILE A 163 -5.77 -17.84 -22.40
CA ILE A 163 -7.22 -17.56 -22.30
C ILE A 163 -7.48 -16.05 -22.27
N HIS A 164 -6.73 -15.28 -21.48
CA HIS A 164 -6.91 -13.84 -21.34
C HIS A 164 -6.59 -13.07 -22.64
N LYS A 165 -5.67 -13.57 -23.48
CA LYS A 165 -5.41 -13.00 -24.80
C LYS A 165 -6.58 -13.17 -25.76
N GLU A 166 -7.32 -14.28 -25.65
CA GLU A 166 -8.46 -14.58 -26.51
C GLU A 166 -9.74 -13.91 -25.99
N ASP A 167 -9.97 -13.94 -24.68
CA ASP A 167 -11.14 -13.37 -24.00
C ASP A 167 -10.74 -12.76 -22.64
N PRO A 168 -10.42 -11.44 -22.58
CA PRO A 168 -9.93 -10.80 -21.38
C PRO A 168 -10.89 -10.86 -20.19
N GLU A 169 -12.20 -10.91 -20.45
CA GLU A 169 -13.27 -10.90 -19.46
C GLU A 169 -13.74 -12.31 -19.06
N PHE A 170 -13.19 -13.36 -19.67
CA PHE A 170 -13.61 -14.75 -19.44
C PHE A 170 -13.70 -15.09 -17.95
N PHE A 171 -12.63 -14.79 -17.18
CA PHE A 171 -12.56 -15.14 -15.77
C PHE A 171 -13.53 -14.35 -14.91
N ALA A 172 -13.75 -13.06 -15.21
CA ALA A 172 -14.72 -12.24 -14.46
C ALA A 172 -16.13 -12.84 -14.59
N ARG A 173 -16.56 -13.13 -15.83
CA ARG A 173 -17.87 -13.74 -16.10
C ARG A 173 -18.00 -15.16 -15.54
N ALA A 174 -16.94 -15.96 -15.65
CA ALA A 174 -16.96 -17.34 -15.16
C ALA A 174 -16.98 -17.43 -13.62
N LEU A 175 -16.28 -16.51 -12.93
CA LEU A 175 -16.15 -16.53 -11.47
C LEU A 175 -17.27 -15.78 -10.75
N GLU A 176 -17.92 -14.79 -11.38
CA GLU A 176 -18.95 -13.95 -10.75
C GLU A 176 -20.03 -14.75 -9.99
N PRO A 177 -20.68 -15.79 -10.57
CA PRO A 177 -21.72 -16.52 -9.85
C PRO A 177 -21.18 -17.27 -8.62
N GLY A 178 -19.99 -17.85 -8.73
CA GLY A 178 -19.32 -18.56 -7.65
C GLY A 178 -18.86 -17.61 -6.55
N PHE A 179 -18.30 -16.46 -6.93
CA PHE A 179 -17.88 -15.43 -6.00
C PHE A 179 -19.06 -14.83 -5.23
N LYS A 180 -20.18 -14.55 -5.90
CA LYS A 180 -21.41 -14.10 -5.25
C LYS A 180 -21.90 -15.08 -4.19
N LYS A 181 -22.00 -16.36 -4.55
CA LYS A 181 -22.41 -17.43 -3.62
C LYS A 181 -21.42 -17.57 -2.46
N TRP A 182 -20.13 -17.42 -2.73
CA TRP A 182 -19.09 -17.44 -1.70
C TRP A 182 -19.28 -16.27 -0.71
N VAL A 183 -19.41 -15.03 -1.19
CA VAL A 183 -19.67 -13.84 -0.35
C VAL A 183 -20.91 -14.02 0.51
N GLU A 184 -22.00 -14.56 -0.05
CA GLU A 184 -23.25 -14.83 0.69
C GLU A 184 -23.09 -15.91 1.77
N SER A 185 -22.15 -16.84 1.61
CA SER A 185 -21.95 -17.98 2.51
C SER A 185 -20.90 -17.77 3.60
N VAL A 186 -20.05 -16.75 3.44
CA VAL A 186 -18.90 -16.52 4.30
C VAL A 186 -19.27 -15.65 5.49
N ASP A 187 -18.93 -16.13 6.68
CA ASP A 187 -18.97 -15.31 7.89
C ASP A 187 -17.72 -14.43 7.98
N PHE A 188 -17.85 -13.15 7.62
CA PHE A 188 -16.76 -12.19 7.71
C PHE A 188 -16.33 -11.90 9.16
N GLY A 189 -17.18 -12.21 10.15
CA GLY A 189 -16.83 -12.14 11.58
C GLY A 189 -15.77 -13.17 11.96
N GLU A 190 -15.94 -14.41 11.51
CA GLU A 190 -14.96 -15.49 11.70
C GLU A 190 -13.65 -15.21 10.94
N ILE A 191 -13.72 -14.61 9.74
CA ILE A 191 -12.52 -14.14 9.02
C ILE A 191 -11.78 -13.08 9.83
N ARG A 192 -12.50 -12.12 10.40
CA ARG A 192 -11.91 -11.09 11.26
C ARG A 192 -11.23 -11.72 12.48
N GLU A 193 -11.92 -12.61 13.19
CA GLU A 193 -11.36 -13.29 14.36
C GLU A 193 -10.11 -14.11 13.99
N MET A 194 -10.14 -14.81 12.85
CA MET A 194 -8.97 -15.51 12.32
C MET A 194 -7.81 -14.54 12.09
N VAL A 195 -8.04 -13.38 11.44
CA VAL A 195 -6.99 -12.39 11.16
C VAL A 195 -6.43 -11.79 12.45
N ASP A 196 -7.27 -11.46 13.42
CA ASP A 196 -6.86 -10.90 14.71
C ASP A 196 -5.94 -11.87 15.47
N ASN A 197 -6.28 -13.16 15.44
CA ASN A 197 -5.48 -14.23 16.04
C ASN A 197 -4.23 -14.60 15.22
N PHE A 198 -4.24 -14.34 13.91
CA PHE A 198 -3.14 -14.67 13.00
C PHE A 198 -1.93 -13.74 13.14
N SER A 199 -2.01 -12.65 13.91
CA SER A 199 -0.92 -11.65 14.01
C SER A 199 0.46 -12.25 14.35
N THR A 200 0.52 -13.27 15.22
CA THR A 200 1.78 -13.93 15.62
C THR A 200 2.30 -14.87 14.53
N ASP A 201 1.44 -15.74 14.02
CA ASP A 201 1.81 -16.71 12.97
C ASP A 201 2.10 -16.01 11.63
N GLY A 202 1.32 -14.97 11.31
CA GLY A 202 1.52 -14.09 10.17
C GLY A 202 2.87 -13.39 10.21
N ARG A 203 3.31 -12.89 11.38
CA ARG A 203 4.66 -12.33 11.52
C ARG A 203 5.74 -13.37 11.25
N ALA A 204 5.59 -14.60 11.76
CA ALA A 204 6.53 -15.69 11.52
C ALA A 204 6.57 -16.08 10.04
N LEU A 205 5.40 -16.16 9.40
CA LEU A 205 5.25 -16.45 7.96
C LEU A 205 5.91 -15.35 7.11
N ILE A 206 5.61 -14.07 7.37
CA ILE A 206 6.22 -12.93 6.65
C ILE A 206 7.74 -12.95 6.84
N THR A 207 8.23 -13.24 8.03
CA THR A 207 9.68 -13.34 8.30
C THR A 207 10.30 -14.47 7.49
N MET A 208 9.67 -15.64 7.45
CA MET A 208 10.12 -16.78 6.63
C MET A 208 10.12 -16.44 5.14
N VAL A 209 9.01 -15.89 4.61
CA VAL A 209 8.89 -15.48 3.20
C VAL A 209 9.94 -14.44 2.85
N ASN A 210 10.13 -13.42 3.68
CA ASN A 210 11.15 -12.39 3.47
C ASN A 210 12.55 -13.01 3.43
N ASN A 211 12.90 -13.86 4.40
CA ASN A 211 14.20 -14.53 4.46
C ASN A 211 14.45 -15.40 3.22
N VAL A 212 13.43 -16.12 2.72
CA VAL A 212 13.54 -16.95 1.51
C VAL A 212 13.63 -16.08 0.25
N LEU A 213 12.80 -15.04 0.11
CA LEU A 213 12.81 -14.16 -1.06
C LEU A 213 14.16 -13.48 -1.25
N TRP A 214 14.77 -12.97 -0.17
CA TRP A 214 16.07 -12.30 -0.25
C TRP A 214 17.25 -13.23 -0.56
N GLN A 215 17.08 -14.56 -0.46
CA GLN A 215 18.06 -15.52 -0.99
C GLN A 215 18.07 -15.55 -2.53
N TYR A 216 17.01 -15.04 -3.18
CA TYR A 216 16.86 -14.98 -4.64
C TYR A 216 16.60 -13.54 -5.11
N PRO A 217 17.60 -12.64 -5.02
CA PRO A 217 17.42 -11.21 -5.28
C PRO A 217 16.89 -10.91 -6.68
N SER A 218 17.23 -11.71 -7.70
CA SER A 218 16.68 -11.55 -9.04
C SER A 218 15.15 -11.74 -9.10
N LYS A 219 14.59 -12.66 -8.30
CA LYS A 219 13.14 -12.84 -8.18
C LYS A 219 12.50 -11.63 -7.50
N VAL A 220 13.16 -11.05 -6.49
CA VAL A 220 12.70 -9.81 -5.85
C VAL A 220 12.66 -8.67 -6.86
N VAL A 221 13.71 -8.48 -7.67
CA VAL A 221 13.72 -7.45 -8.73
C VAL A 221 12.60 -7.68 -9.75
N LEU A 222 12.36 -8.93 -10.17
CA LEU A 222 11.24 -9.24 -11.05
C LEU A 222 9.88 -8.91 -10.40
N LEU A 223 9.69 -9.23 -9.11
CA LEU A 223 8.49 -8.84 -8.38
C LEU A 223 8.34 -7.32 -8.28
N LEU A 224 9.43 -6.59 -8.05
CA LEU A 224 9.43 -5.13 -8.03
C LEU A 224 9.09 -4.54 -9.41
N SER A 225 9.47 -5.22 -10.50
CA SER A 225 9.12 -4.79 -11.86
C SER A 225 7.62 -4.93 -12.18
N LEU A 226 6.88 -5.72 -11.39
CA LEU A 226 5.42 -5.82 -11.48
C LEU A 226 4.71 -4.65 -10.77
N LEU A 227 5.42 -3.89 -9.93
CA LEU A 227 4.81 -2.81 -9.15
C LEU A 227 4.09 -1.77 -10.02
N PRO A 228 4.64 -1.27 -11.15
CA PRO A 228 3.90 -0.30 -11.98
C PRO A 228 2.58 -0.87 -12.52
N SER A 229 2.58 -2.09 -13.05
CA SER A 229 1.37 -2.75 -13.53
C SER A 229 0.37 -3.00 -12.42
N LEU A 230 0.85 -3.42 -11.24
CA LEU A 230 0.02 -3.60 -10.05
C LEU A 230 -0.57 -2.27 -9.59
N VAL A 231 0.20 -1.18 -9.56
CA VAL A 231 -0.27 0.16 -9.20
C VAL A 231 -1.37 0.60 -10.17
N ASN A 232 -1.18 0.45 -11.48
CA ASN A 232 -2.20 0.80 -12.47
C ASN A 232 -3.50 0.00 -12.26
N PHE A 233 -3.39 -1.32 -12.09
CA PHE A 233 -4.53 -2.18 -11.79
C PHE A 233 -5.22 -1.79 -10.48
N LEU A 234 -4.46 -1.51 -9.43
CA LEU A 234 -5.00 -1.06 -8.14
C LEU A 234 -5.66 0.31 -8.27
N THR A 235 -5.12 1.24 -9.05
CA THR A 235 -5.74 2.55 -9.29
C THR A 235 -7.08 2.40 -9.99
N GLU A 236 -7.19 1.55 -11.01
CA GLU A 236 -8.46 1.25 -11.67
C GLU A 236 -9.46 0.56 -10.74
N ALA A 237 -9.00 -0.43 -9.96
CA ALA A 237 -9.85 -1.10 -8.96
C ALA A 237 -10.31 -0.14 -7.85
N ILE A 238 -9.44 0.78 -7.41
CA ILE A 238 -9.76 1.84 -6.45
C ILE A 238 -10.77 2.81 -7.06
N ASP A 239 -10.63 3.21 -8.32
CA ASP A 239 -11.60 4.09 -8.98
C ASP A 239 -13.01 3.49 -8.98
N ILE A 240 -13.13 2.23 -9.41
CA ILE A 240 -14.40 1.48 -9.38
C ILE A 240 -14.96 1.37 -7.96
N SER A 241 -14.11 1.03 -6.99
CA SER A 241 -14.51 0.85 -5.59
C SER A 241 -14.87 2.18 -4.92
N ALA A 242 -14.12 3.24 -5.18
CA ALA A 242 -14.38 4.59 -4.68
C ALA A 242 -15.69 5.13 -5.24
N GLY A 243 -16.00 4.85 -6.51
CA GLY A 243 -17.32 5.12 -7.08
C GLY A 243 -18.45 4.50 -6.25
N LYS A 244 -18.29 3.27 -5.78
CA LYS A 244 -19.24 2.60 -4.87
C LYS A 244 -19.25 3.15 -3.46
N LEU A 245 -18.10 3.51 -2.90
CA LEU A 245 -18.04 4.15 -1.59
C LEU A 245 -18.67 5.54 -1.58
N ASN A 246 -18.59 6.28 -2.69
CA ASN A 246 -19.23 7.58 -2.86
C ASN A 246 -20.77 7.50 -2.90
N GLU A 247 -21.36 6.30 -3.09
CA GLU A 247 -22.80 6.07 -2.94
C GLU A 247 -23.22 5.99 -1.46
N LEU A 248 -22.28 5.81 -0.53
CA LEU A 248 -22.57 5.74 0.90
C LEU A 248 -22.78 7.13 1.51
N PRO A 249 -23.74 7.27 2.44
CA PRO A 249 -23.85 8.44 3.31
C PRO A 249 -22.53 8.78 4.05
N PRO A 250 -22.13 10.07 4.09
CA PRO A 250 -20.85 10.48 4.68
C PRO A 250 -20.65 10.10 6.14
N ASP A 251 -21.73 10.07 6.93
CA ASP A 251 -21.75 9.68 8.33
C ASP A 251 -21.34 8.21 8.52
N MET A 252 -21.95 7.29 7.76
CA MET A 252 -21.61 5.88 7.82
C MET A 252 -20.17 5.60 7.37
N LEU A 253 -19.70 6.25 6.31
CA LEU A 253 -18.31 6.10 5.86
C LEU A 253 -17.32 6.59 6.93
N THR A 254 -17.62 7.73 7.54
CA THR A 254 -16.80 8.29 8.62
C THR A 254 -16.74 7.37 9.83
N ASP A 255 -17.87 6.80 10.26
CA ASP A 255 -17.94 5.88 11.39
C ASP A 255 -17.10 4.61 11.15
N VAL A 256 -17.17 4.04 9.95
CA VAL A 256 -16.36 2.88 9.57
C VAL A 256 -14.86 3.21 9.62
N ILE A 257 -14.45 4.35 9.04
CA ILE A 257 -13.05 4.79 9.04
C ILE A 257 -12.55 5.05 10.47
N LEU A 258 -13.35 5.71 11.31
CA LEU A 258 -12.99 5.98 12.71
C LEU A 258 -12.91 4.69 13.54
N SER A 259 -13.79 3.72 13.29
CA SER A 259 -13.73 2.40 13.91
C SER A 259 -12.40 1.71 13.59
N PHE A 260 -12.01 1.69 12.30
CA PHE A 260 -10.72 1.13 11.90
C PHE A 260 -9.53 1.88 12.51
N ALA A 261 -9.58 3.22 12.57
CA ALA A 261 -8.51 4.00 13.16
C ALA A 261 -8.26 3.67 14.65
N ARG A 262 -9.31 3.31 15.40
CA ARG A 262 -9.19 2.93 16.82
C ARG A 262 -8.55 1.56 17.03
N ASP A 263 -8.74 0.64 16.09
CA ASP A 263 -8.22 -0.73 16.16
C ASP A 263 -6.73 -0.83 15.73
N ILE A 264 -6.13 0.26 15.26
CA ILE A 264 -4.73 0.28 14.81
C ILE A 264 -3.76 0.15 15.99
N ASN A 265 -2.87 -0.85 15.93
CA ASN A 265 -1.76 -1.02 16.86
C ASN A 265 -0.69 0.08 16.66
N THR A 266 -0.71 1.10 17.51
CA THR A 266 0.19 2.27 17.46
C THR A 266 1.67 1.90 17.61
N GLY A 267 2.01 0.83 18.34
CA GLY A 267 3.39 0.36 18.49
C GLY A 267 3.96 -0.20 17.19
N SER A 268 3.17 -1.03 16.49
CA SER A 268 3.54 -1.53 15.15
C SER A 268 3.68 -0.39 14.14
N VAL A 269 2.76 0.59 14.18
CA VAL A 269 2.82 1.78 13.32
C VAL A 269 4.11 2.58 13.55
N ALA A 270 4.52 2.81 14.79
CA ALA A 270 5.76 3.52 15.08
C ALA A 270 6.99 2.79 14.49
N GLY A 271 7.03 1.46 14.59
CA GLY A 271 8.06 0.64 13.96
C GLY A 271 8.09 0.79 12.44
N VAL A 272 6.93 0.77 11.80
CA VAL A 272 6.79 0.98 10.34
C VAL A 272 7.23 2.38 9.94
N ILE A 273 6.80 3.43 10.65
CA ILE A 273 7.18 4.82 10.38
C ILE A 273 8.70 4.98 10.39
N ASN A 274 9.41 4.35 11.34
CA ASN A 274 10.86 4.40 11.40
C ASN A 274 11.52 3.76 10.16
N GLN A 275 11.02 2.59 9.73
CA GLN A 275 11.54 1.92 8.53
C GLN A 275 11.24 2.72 7.25
N ILE A 276 10.03 3.26 7.12
CA ILE A 276 9.66 4.12 5.99
C ILE A 276 10.52 5.39 5.96
N THR A 277 10.77 6.02 7.12
CA THR A 277 11.61 7.22 7.19
C THR A 277 13.03 6.94 6.67
N GLU A 278 13.60 5.78 7.04
CA GLU A 278 14.91 5.37 6.55
C GLU A 278 14.90 5.01 5.05
N ILE A 279 13.84 4.37 4.56
CA ILE A 279 13.65 4.10 3.13
C ILE A 279 13.56 5.43 2.36
N THR A 280 12.74 6.38 2.81
CA THR A 280 12.61 7.71 2.22
C THR A 280 13.95 8.44 2.18
N ARG A 281 14.73 8.39 3.26
CA ARG A 281 16.09 8.95 3.30
C ARG A 281 16.99 8.31 2.23
N LYS A 282 16.94 6.99 2.07
CA LYS A 282 17.70 6.25 1.05
C LYS A 282 17.26 6.60 -0.37
N ILE A 283 15.95 6.70 -0.62
CA ILE A 283 15.39 7.10 -1.92
C ILE A 283 15.82 8.53 -2.25
N TYR A 284 15.71 9.47 -1.30
CA TYR A 284 16.14 10.85 -1.50
C TYR A 284 17.64 10.94 -1.83
N THR A 285 18.47 10.23 -1.06
CA THR A 285 19.92 10.17 -1.31
C THR A 285 20.22 9.53 -2.67
N GLY A 286 19.57 8.42 -3.00
CA GLY A 286 19.70 7.74 -4.29
C GLY A 286 19.27 8.63 -5.46
N SER A 287 18.18 9.37 -5.31
CA SER A 287 17.71 10.35 -6.29
C SER A 287 18.74 11.45 -6.54
N ALA A 288 19.43 11.91 -5.50
CA ALA A 288 20.49 12.91 -5.63
C ALA A 288 21.74 12.35 -6.32
N LEU A 289 22.03 11.06 -6.14
CA LEU A 289 23.14 10.36 -6.80
C LEU A 289 22.86 10.02 -8.27
N LEU A 290 21.60 9.78 -8.62
CA LEU A 290 21.19 9.45 -9.99
C LEU A 290 20.96 10.68 -10.88
N GLY A 291 20.64 11.84 -10.28
CA GLY A 291 20.43 13.09 -10.99
C GLY A 291 21.74 13.84 -11.29
N GLU A 292 21.62 14.96 -12.01
CA GLU A 292 22.75 15.86 -12.24
C GLU A 292 23.07 16.66 -10.96
N PRO A 293 24.32 17.16 -10.78
CA PRO A 293 24.67 18.00 -9.65
C PRO A 293 23.73 19.22 -9.53
N GLY A 294 22.94 19.26 -8.45
CA GLY A 294 21.94 20.31 -8.21
C GLY A 294 20.53 20.03 -8.75
N ALA A 295 20.33 18.94 -9.50
CA ALA A 295 19.04 18.55 -10.07
C ALA A 295 18.74 17.05 -9.82
N PRO A 296 18.23 16.69 -8.62
CA PRO A 296 17.86 15.31 -8.31
C PRO A 296 16.80 14.75 -9.28
N GLN A 297 16.85 13.44 -9.55
CA GLN A 297 15.96 12.80 -10.53
C GLN A 297 14.48 12.72 -10.09
N LEU A 298 14.23 12.44 -8.82
CA LEU A 298 12.88 12.20 -8.27
C LEU A 298 11.95 13.42 -8.41
N PRO A 299 12.36 14.66 -8.10
CA PRO A 299 11.53 15.84 -8.34
C PRO A 299 11.05 15.98 -9.79
N LYS A 300 11.88 15.65 -10.78
CA LYS A 300 11.51 15.72 -12.20
C LYS A 300 10.39 14.72 -12.52
N VAL A 301 10.60 13.45 -12.19
CA VAL A 301 9.61 12.38 -12.41
C VAL A 301 8.30 12.67 -11.66
N ALA A 302 8.39 13.17 -10.42
CA ALA A 302 7.23 13.55 -9.63
C ALA A 302 6.49 14.74 -10.26
N SER A 303 7.20 15.73 -10.80
CA SER A 303 6.59 16.88 -11.49
C SER A 303 5.80 16.43 -12.72
N ASP A 304 6.41 15.62 -13.60
CA ASP A 304 5.77 15.11 -14.82
C ASP A 304 4.50 14.31 -14.48
N MET A 305 4.56 13.48 -13.44
CA MET A 305 3.41 12.71 -12.96
C MET A 305 2.32 13.62 -12.37
N MET A 306 2.69 14.62 -11.57
CA MET A 306 1.73 15.55 -10.98
C MET A 306 1.05 16.42 -12.03
N GLU A 307 1.76 16.84 -13.07
CA GLU A 307 1.19 17.56 -14.21
C GLU A 307 0.13 16.72 -14.94
N ALA A 308 0.44 15.44 -15.20
CA ALA A 308 -0.49 14.51 -15.83
C ALA A 308 -1.76 14.27 -14.98
N ILE A 309 -1.62 14.20 -13.65
CA ILE A 309 -2.74 14.03 -12.71
C ILE A 309 -3.59 15.31 -12.65
N ILE A 310 -2.95 16.46 -12.45
CA ILE A 310 -3.66 17.75 -12.32
C ILE A 310 -4.42 18.06 -13.61
N GLY A 311 -3.85 17.78 -14.78
CA GLY A 311 -4.52 17.98 -16.07
C GLY A 311 -5.79 17.16 -16.27
N GLN A 312 -6.01 16.10 -15.49
CA GLN A 312 -7.19 15.23 -15.57
C GLN A 312 -8.15 15.41 -14.38
N THR A 313 -7.79 16.21 -13.38
CA THR A 313 -8.58 16.34 -12.14
C THR A 313 -9.49 17.57 -12.21
N ASP A 314 -10.77 17.40 -11.85
CA ASP A 314 -11.69 18.53 -11.70
C ASP A 314 -11.19 19.51 -10.60
N PRO A 315 -10.91 20.78 -10.93
CA PRO A 315 -10.36 21.74 -9.96
C PRO A 315 -11.27 21.96 -8.75
N SER A 316 -12.59 21.99 -8.94
CA SER A 316 -13.55 22.26 -7.86
C SER A 316 -13.54 21.14 -6.81
N THR A 317 -13.58 19.90 -7.28
CA THR A 317 -13.51 18.70 -6.43
C THR A 317 -12.16 18.62 -5.71
N LEU A 318 -11.06 18.88 -6.43
CA LEU A 318 -9.72 18.90 -5.84
C LEU A 318 -9.62 19.92 -4.70
N TRP A 319 -10.13 21.14 -4.89
CA TRP A 319 -10.07 22.18 -3.87
C TRP A 319 -10.96 21.89 -2.66
N LYS A 320 -12.17 21.35 -2.85
CA LYS A 320 -13.02 20.91 -1.74
C LYS A 320 -12.36 19.81 -0.92
N ALA A 321 -11.81 18.78 -1.58
CA ALA A 321 -11.08 17.71 -0.93
C ALA A 321 -9.85 18.25 -0.19
N LYS A 322 -9.12 19.20 -0.79
CA LYS A 322 -7.95 19.83 -0.16
C LYS A 322 -8.31 20.64 1.10
N ILE A 323 -9.44 21.36 1.10
CA ILE A 323 -9.91 22.07 2.31
C ILE A 323 -10.24 21.07 3.41
N ALA A 324 -11.04 20.04 3.12
CA ALA A 324 -11.37 19.00 4.09
C ALA A 324 -10.11 18.28 4.64
N LEU A 325 -9.15 17.96 3.77
CA LEU A 325 -7.86 17.38 4.17
C LEU A 325 -7.02 18.36 4.99
N ALA A 326 -7.08 19.66 4.72
CA ALA A 326 -6.39 20.67 5.51
C ALA A 326 -6.98 20.79 6.92
N GLU A 327 -8.31 20.74 7.07
CA GLU A 327 -8.99 20.72 8.36
C GLU A 327 -8.65 19.46 9.18
N ILE A 328 -8.74 18.27 8.55
CA ILE A 328 -8.33 17.01 9.17
C ILE A 328 -6.84 17.07 9.55
N GLY A 329 -6.00 17.58 8.64
CA GLY A 329 -4.57 17.74 8.85
C GLY A 329 -4.25 18.72 9.98
N ALA A 330 -5.02 19.79 10.16
CA ALA A 330 -4.87 20.73 11.26
C ALA A 330 -5.23 20.06 12.60
N ALA A 331 -6.35 19.33 12.67
CA ALA A 331 -6.73 18.57 13.86
C ALA A 331 -5.68 17.50 14.24
N MET A 332 -5.19 16.74 13.27
CA MET A 332 -4.08 15.80 13.47
C MET A 332 -2.79 16.52 13.89
N GLY A 333 -2.48 17.66 13.27
CA GLY A 333 -1.32 18.47 13.58
C GLY A 333 -1.33 18.99 15.02
N GLN A 334 -2.49 19.42 15.52
CA GLN A 334 -2.69 19.80 16.91
C GLN A 334 -2.47 18.62 17.86
N ALA A 335 -3.02 17.44 17.53
CA ALA A 335 -2.82 16.22 18.32
C ALA A 335 -1.33 15.82 18.37
N VAL A 336 -0.63 15.89 17.22
CA VAL A 336 0.81 15.64 17.13
C VAL A 336 1.59 16.69 17.92
N ALA A 337 1.26 17.98 17.80
CA ALA A 337 1.93 19.04 18.54
C ALA A 337 1.77 18.86 20.05
N ALA A 338 0.59 18.47 20.52
CA ALA A 338 0.36 18.13 21.93
C ALA A 338 1.21 16.92 22.36
N ALA A 339 1.25 15.86 21.56
CA ALA A 339 2.07 14.68 21.82
C ALA A 339 3.58 15.00 21.82
N VAL A 340 4.07 15.83 20.90
CA VAL A 340 5.46 16.29 20.84
C VAL A 340 5.80 17.19 22.04
N ASN A 341 4.92 18.12 22.39
CA ASN A 341 5.14 19.05 23.50
C ASN A 341 5.18 18.36 24.87
N SER A 342 4.53 17.20 25.00
CA SER A 342 4.64 16.35 26.21
C SER A 342 5.94 15.53 26.29
N ARG A 343 6.79 15.55 25.25
CA ARG A 343 8.07 14.85 25.20
C ARG A 343 9.25 15.82 24.99
N PRO A 344 10.08 16.09 26.02
CA PRO A 344 11.14 17.11 25.96
C PRO A 344 12.14 16.93 24.81
N GLU A 345 12.54 15.69 24.52
CA GLU A 345 13.48 15.36 23.44
C GLU A 345 12.96 15.76 22.05
N PHE A 346 11.69 15.47 21.76
CA PHE A 346 11.08 15.82 20.49
C PHE A 346 10.81 17.31 20.37
N LYS A 347 10.44 17.96 21.48
CA LYS A 347 10.28 19.41 21.54
C LYS A 347 11.59 20.13 21.21
N GLN A 348 12.70 19.73 21.83
CA GLN A 348 14.02 20.30 21.56
C GLN A 348 14.49 20.02 20.12
N LEU A 349 14.29 18.80 19.63
CA LEU A 349 14.60 18.45 18.25
C LEU A 349 13.77 19.27 17.26
N ASN A 350 12.48 19.48 17.54
CA ASN A 350 11.61 20.31 16.71
C ASN A 350 12.04 21.78 16.71
N MET A 351 12.46 22.33 17.86
CA MET A 351 13.00 23.71 17.92
C MET A 351 14.29 23.89 17.12
N THR A 352 15.14 22.86 17.05
CA THR A 352 16.43 22.93 16.36
C THR A 352 16.33 22.59 14.87
N MET A 353 15.48 21.64 14.50
CA MET A 353 15.30 21.19 13.11
C MET A 353 14.16 21.94 12.39
N GLY A 354 13.23 22.54 13.13
CA GLY A 354 12.13 23.34 12.62
C GLY A 354 12.58 24.41 11.63
N PRO A 355 13.61 25.23 11.93
CA PRO A 355 14.12 26.23 10.98
C PRO A 355 14.57 25.64 9.63
N LYS A 356 15.15 24.43 9.60
CA LYS A 356 15.54 23.77 8.33
C LYS A 356 14.31 23.44 7.49
N LEU A 357 13.23 22.95 8.12
CA LEU A 357 11.97 22.69 7.43
C LEU A 357 11.31 23.99 6.96
N THR A 358 11.34 25.04 7.79
CA THR A 358 10.85 26.38 7.41
C THR A 358 11.62 26.92 6.20
N ASN A 359 12.95 26.80 6.16
CA ASN A 359 13.75 27.25 5.02
C ASN A 359 13.41 26.51 3.71
N ILE A 360 13.15 25.20 3.79
CA ILE A 360 12.68 24.43 2.63
C ILE A 360 11.30 24.94 2.16
N ARG A 361 10.39 25.21 3.09
CA ARG A 361 9.06 25.77 2.79
C ARG A 361 9.16 27.19 2.19
N LEU A 362 10.01 28.05 2.74
CA LEU A 362 10.25 29.40 2.24
C LEU A 362 10.82 29.37 0.82
N ARG A 363 11.75 28.46 0.51
CA ARG A 363 12.25 28.28 -0.85
C ARG A 363 11.14 27.85 -1.82
N SER A 364 10.27 26.93 -1.40
CA SER A 364 9.12 26.52 -2.21
C SER A 364 8.10 27.64 -2.37
N LEU A 365 7.87 28.46 -1.33
CA LEU A 365 7.02 29.64 -1.41
C LEU A 365 7.60 30.66 -2.39
N ASN A 366 8.90 30.93 -2.32
CA ASN A 366 9.59 31.84 -3.24
C ASN A 366 9.42 31.42 -4.70
N GLN A 367 9.58 30.13 -4.99
CA GLN A 367 9.33 29.58 -6.34
C GLN A 367 7.88 29.78 -6.80
N LYS A 368 6.90 29.70 -5.89
CA LYS A 368 5.49 29.97 -6.21
C LYS A 368 5.23 31.45 -6.45
N LEU A 369 5.86 32.34 -5.66
CA LEU A 369 5.75 33.78 -5.84
C LEU A 369 6.32 34.20 -7.20
N PHE A 370 7.50 33.69 -7.58
CA PHE A 370 8.05 33.90 -8.94
C PHE A 370 7.10 33.40 -10.05
N ALA A 371 6.41 32.28 -9.84
CA ALA A 371 5.42 31.80 -10.81
C ALA A 371 4.16 32.69 -10.86
N TRP A 372 3.91 33.52 -9.85
CA TRP A 372 2.79 34.47 -9.83
C TRP A 372 3.15 35.80 -10.47
N GLU A 373 4.44 36.17 -10.55
CA GLU A 373 4.89 37.38 -11.27
C GLU A 373 4.48 37.38 -12.76
N SER A 374 4.21 36.21 -13.34
CA SER A 374 3.73 36.10 -14.72
C SER A 374 2.21 36.25 -14.88
N VAL A 375 1.46 36.41 -13.78
CA VAL A 375 0.00 36.62 -13.80
C VAL A 375 -0.29 38.11 -13.96
N ASP A 376 -1.33 38.45 -14.72
CA ASP A 376 -1.75 39.84 -14.92
C ASP A 376 -2.15 40.52 -13.59
N ASP A 377 -1.75 41.79 -13.43
CA ASP A 377 -1.95 42.55 -12.19
C ASP A 377 -3.43 42.66 -11.78
N ALA A 378 -4.34 42.77 -12.74
CA ALA A 378 -5.77 42.88 -12.44
C ALA A 378 -6.35 41.55 -11.95
N GLU A 379 -5.94 40.44 -12.58
CA GLU A 379 -6.31 39.08 -12.15
C GLU A 379 -5.73 38.77 -10.76
N MET A 380 -4.48 39.20 -10.51
CA MET A 380 -3.85 39.06 -9.21
C MET A 380 -4.60 39.85 -8.15
N ALA A 381 -4.89 41.14 -8.38
CA ALA A 381 -5.60 41.99 -7.43
C ALA A 381 -6.98 41.42 -7.08
N GLU A 382 -7.75 40.98 -8.07
CA GLU A 382 -9.07 40.37 -7.84
C GLU A 382 -8.95 39.07 -7.02
N SER A 383 -7.99 38.22 -7.38
CA SER A 383 -7.73 36.95 -6.68
C SER A 383 -7.31 37.18 -5.22
N TYR A 384 -6.48 38.19 -4.95
CA TYR A 384 -6.06 38.54 -3.60
C TYR A 384 -7.21 39.15 -2.79
N SER A 385 -8.06 40.01 -3.39
CA SER A 385 -9.23 40.55 -2.70
C SER A 385 -10.14 39.43 -2.18
N ARG A 386 -10.49 38.47 -3.06
CA ARG A 386 -11.32 37.32 -2.66
C ARG A 386 -10.64 36.45 -1.59
N ARG A 387 -9.32 36.31 -1.64
CA ARG A 387 -8.56 35.58 -0.60
C ARG A 387 -8.55 36.32 0.73
N LEU A 388 -8.40 37.64 0.72
CA LEU A 388 -8.41 38.47 1.93
C LEU A 388 -9.75 38.41 2.65
N GLU A 389 -10.86 38.38 1.91
CA GLU A 389 -12.21 38.19 2.46
C GLU A 389 -12.41 36.82 3.13
N ALA A 390 -11.67 35.79 2.71
CA ALA A 390 -11.77 34.44 3.25
C ALA A 390 -10.89 34.19 4.48
N TYR A 391 -9.96 35.09 4.81
CA TYR A 391 -9.10 34.92 5.99
C TYR A 391 -9.87 35.24 7.28
N ASP A 392 -9.72 34.36 8.27
CA ASP A 392 -10.10 34.68 9.64
C ASP A 392 -9.08 35.65 10.24
N VAL A 393 -9.41 36.95 10.19
CA VAL A 393 -8.56 38.03 10.72
C VAL A 393 -8.31 37.87 12.21
N GLN A 394 -9.25 37.26 12.96
CA GLN A 394 -9.08 37.06 14.40
C GLN A 394 -8.04 35.96 14.67
N GLU A 395 -8.13 34.81 14.00
CA GLU A 395 -7.13 33.74 14.15
C GLU A 395 -5.72 34.22 13.75
N MET A 396 -5.63 34.99 12.65
CA MET A 396 -4.37 35.62 12.24
C MET A 396 -3.81 36.57 13.31
N ALA A 397 -4.67 37.40 13.92
CA ALA A 397 -4.25 38.28 15.01
C ALA A 397 -3.78 37.50 16.24
N GLU A 398 -4.42 36.38 16.58
CA GLU A 398 -3.97 35.50 17.67
C GLU A 398 -2.61 34.87 17.38
N ILE A 399 -2.37 34.39 16.16
CA ILE A 399 -1.06 33.87 15.72
C ILE A 399 0.02 34.95 15.85
N VAL A 400 -0.24 36.16 15.35
CA VAL A 400 0.70 37.29 15.45
C VAL A 400 0.99 37.62 16.91
N ASN A 401 -0.03 37.71 17.76
CA ASN A 401 0.13 37.99 19.18
C ASN A 401 0.96 36.90 19.89
N ASN A 402 0.74 35.63 19.57
CA ASN A 402 1.54 34.53 20.12
C ASN A 402 3.00 34.58 19.65
N ALA A 403 3.24 34.91 18.38
CA ALA A 403 4.59 35.11 17.86
C ALA A 403 5.30 36.29 18.55
N LEU A 404 4.62 37.43 18.69
CA LEU A 404 5.15 38.61 19.37
C LEU A 404 5.51 38.31 20.83
N ARG A 405 4.70 37.53 21.56
CA ARG A 405 5.03 37.11 22.93
C ARG A 405 6.31 36.28 22.98
N ILE A 406 6.50 35.36 22.03
CA ILE A 406 7.72 34.53 21.96
C ILE A 406 8.93 35.40 21.62
N ILE A 407 8.79 36.31 20.66
CA ILE A 407 9.83 37.26 20.23
C ILE A 407 10.25 38.15 21.40
N ASN A 408 9.30 38.78 22.09
CA ASN A 408 9.58 39.64 23.24
C ASN A 408 10.34 38.89 24.33
N ARG A 409 9.88 37.67 24.69
CA ARG A 409 10.58 36.84 25.68
C ARG A 409 12.02 36.51 25.24
N LEU A 410 12.22 36.19 23.96
CA LEU A 410 13.55 35.93 23.43
C LEU A 410 14.41 37.20 23.40
N GLY A 411 13.80 38.37 23.14
CA GLY A 411 14.48 39.66 23.08
C GLY A 411 14.96 40.11 24.44
N ASP A 412 14.14 39.88 25.47
CA ASP A 412 14.49 40.13 26.87
C ASP A 412 15.63 39.21 27.34
N GLU A 413 15.65 37.94 26.91
CA GLU A 413 16.68 36.96 27.30
C GLU A 413 17.97 37.06 26.47
N LYS A 414 17.89 37.35 25.17
CA LYS A 414 19.00 37.29 24.20
C LYS A 414 18.87 38.37 23.11
N PRO A 415 19.02 39.66 23.44
CA PRO A 415 18.82 40.76 22.50
C PRO A 415 19.78 40.71 21.30
N ALA A 416 21.01 40.22 21.48
CA ALA A 416 22.01 40.13 20.42
C ALA A 416 21.57 39.27 19.22
N LEU A 417 20.74 38.25 19.44
CA LEU A 417 20.21 37.40 18.35
C LEU A 417 19.31 38.20 17.41
N PHE A 418 18.55 39.17 17.92
CA PHE A 418 17.70 40.02 17.10
C PHE A 418 18.52 41.02 16.30
N THR A 419 19.57 41.59 16.88
CA THR A 419 20.46 42.50 16.15
C THR A 419 21.15 41.77 15.00
N GLU A 420 21.64 40.55 15.22
CA GLU A 420 22.25 39.74 14.16
C GLU A 420 21.23 39.37 13.08
N PHE A 421 20.07 38.87 13.47
CA PHE A 421 19.01 38.50 12.52
C PHE A 421 18.51 39.71 11.72
N ALA A 422 18.25 40.84 12.37
CA ALA A 422 17.82 42.07 11.71
C ALA A 422 18.90 42.60 10.75
N GLY A 423 20.17 42.54 11.13
CA GLY A 423 21.28 42.90 10.23
C GLY A 423 21.34 42.02 9.00
N GLN A 424 21.20 40.70 9.15
CA GLN A 424 21.15 39.76 8.03
C GLN A 424 19.94 40.03 7.12
N MET A 425 18.75 40.26 7.70
CA MET A 425 17.55 40.61 6.94
C MET A 425 17.72 41.93 6.18
N ALA A 426 18.19 42.99 6.85
CA ALA A 426 18.40 44.30 6.23
C ALA A 426 19.37 44.23 5.06
N SER A 427 20.43 43.41 5.17
CA SER A 427 21.38 43.21 4.07
C SER A 427 20.84 42.40 2.89
N ALA A 428 19.74 41.67 3.06
CA ALA A 428 19.17 40.77 2.06
C ALA A 428 17.91 41.32 1.38
N VAL A 429 17.31 42.37 1.92
CA VAL A 429 16.10 43.01 1.38
C VAL A 429 16.49 44.13 0.42
N ASP A 430 15.83 44.19 -0.74
CA ASP A 430 15.95 45.30 -1.66
C ASP A 430 15.31 46.56 -1.05
N ALA A 431 16.11 47.60 -0.86
CA ALA A 431 15.70 48.82 -0.19
C ALA A 431 14.65 49.61 -0.98
N ASP A 432 14.72 49.57 -2.32
CA ASP A 432 13.82 50.32 -3.19
C ASP A 432 12.41 49.69 -3.18
N GLU A 433 12.34 48.37 -3.35
CA GLU A 433 11.09 47.59 -3.28
C GLU A 433 10.43 47.68 -1.90
N LEU A 434 11.24 47.64 -0.83
CA LEU A 434 10.75 47.83 0.53
C LEU A 434 10.17 49.25 0.72
N ALA A 435 10.86 50.28 0.21
CA ALA A 435 10.41 51.66 0.32
C ALA A 435 9.10 51.89 -0.44
N GLU A 436 8.95 51.34 -1.65
CA GLU A 436 7.72 51.40 -2.42
C GLU A 436 6.57 50.66 -1.72
N THR A 437 6.81 49.44 -1.25
CA THR A 437 5.83 48.65 -0.48
C THR A 437 5.38 49.40 0.79
N ALA A 438 6.32 49.99 1.52
CA ALA A 438 6.01 50.77 2.72
C ALA A 438 5.16 52.01 2.40
N ARG A 439 5.43 52.72 1.28
CA ARG A 439 4.60 53.84 0.84
C ARG A 439 3.17 53.40 0.55
N HIS A 440 2.98 52.28 -0.14
CA HIS A 440 1.64 51.75 -0.42
C HIS A 440 0.88 51.38 0.85
N LEU A 441 1.54 50.68 1.79
CA LEU A 441 0.95 50.30 3.06
C LEU A 441 0.58 51.53 3.92
N LEU A 442 1.51 52.48 4.09
CA LEU A 442 1.29 53.65 4.93
C LEU A 442 0.22 54.59 4.37
N ASN A 443 0.16 54.76 3.05
CA ASN A 443 -0.86 55.58 2.40
C ASN A 443 -2.26 54.94 2.44
N GLY A 444 -2.35 53.60 2.46
CA GLY A 444 -3.62 52.85 2.48
C GLY A 444 -4.17 52.54 3.88
N ALA A 445 -3.32 52.46 4.91
CA ALA A 445 -3.67 51.91 6.22
C ALA A 445 -4.25 52.93 7.25
N GLY A 446 -4.35 54.21 6.87
CA GLY A 446 -4.26 55.35 7.79
C GLY A 446 -5.24 55.41 8.97
N GLN A 447 -6.48 54.91 8.86
CA GLN A 447 -7.45 54.98 9.96
C GLN A 447 -7.54 53.68 10.77
N ALA A 448 -7.53 52.52 10.12
CA ALA A 448 -7.66 51.22 10.80
C ALA A 448 -6.45 50.90 11.70
N PHE A 449 -5.25 51.37 11.31
CA PHE A 449 -4.03 51.12 12.08
C PHE A 449 -3.69 52.20 13.10
N GLN A 450 -4.50 53.26 13.23
CA GLN A 450 -4.20 54.38 14.13
C GLN A 450 -3.90 53.96 15.58
N PRO A 451 -4.62 53.01 16.20
CA PRO A 451 -4.30 52.57 17.57
C PRO A 451 -2.94 51.87 17.67
N MET A 452 -2.61 51.01 16.70
CA MET A 452 -1.31 50.32 16.64
C MET A 452 -0.18 51.31 16.33
N ALA A 453 -0.40 52.23 15.40
CA ALA A 453 0.52 53.31 15.09
C ALA A 453 0.83 54.14 16.34
N ARG A 454 -0.17 54.51 17.16
CA ARG A 454 0.08 55.25 18.42
C ARG A 454 0.98 54.50 19.41
N ALA A 455 0.96 53.17 19.41
CA ALA A 455 1.82 52.36 20.28
C ALA A 455 3.26 52.24 19.76
N VAL A 456 3.44 52.20 18.44
CA VAL A 456 4.74 51.89 17.80
C VAL A 456 5.47 53.16 17.31
N VAL A 457 4.72 54.13 16.77
CA VAL A 457 5.25 55.35 16.15
C VAL A 457 6.13 56.17 17.08
N PRO A 458 5.85 56.39 18.37
CA PRO A 458 6.76 57.18 19.22
C PRO A 458 8.17 56.60 19.31
N GLY A 459 8.28 55.27 19.43
CA GLY A 459 9.56 54.57 19.41
C GLY A 459 10.23 54.65 18.03
N LEU A 460 9.47 54.46 16.96
CA LEU A 460 9.96 54.60 15.59
C LEU A 460 10.42 56.03 15.28
N VAL A 461 9.71 57.07 15.71
CA VAL A 461 10.10 58.47 15.48
C VAL A 461 11.42 58.76 16.17
N THR A 462 11.61 58.28 17.41
CA THR A 462 12.88 58.41 18.12
C THR A 462 14.00 57.73 17.35
N TRP A 463 13.78 56.49 16.90
CA TRP A 463 14.74 55.74 16.10
C TRP A 463 15.03 56.40 14.73
N ILE A 464 14.00 56.88 14.03
CA ILE A 464 14.12 57.60 12.76
C ILE A 464 14.95 58.87 12.97
N CYS A 465 14.65 59.66 14.00
CA CYS A 465 15.44 60.85 14.35
C CYS A 465 16.91 60.52 14.62
N ASP A 466 17.22 59.33 15.14
CA ASP A 466 18.58 58.85 15.31
C ASP A 466 19.23 58.42 13.98
N VAL A 467 18.48 57.73 13.11
CA VAL A 467 18.96 57.27 11.79
C VAL A 467 19.21 58.43 10.84
N ILE A 468 18.31 59.42 10.78
CA ILE A 468 18.42 60.57 9.90
C ILE A 468 19.36 61.64 10.46
N LYS A 469 20.21 61.37 11.45
CA LYS A 469 21.24 62.34 11.83
C LYS A 469 22.15 62.61 10.63
N PRO A 470 22.75 63.82 10.53
CA PRO A 470 23.66 64.11 9.43
C PRO A 470 24.78 63.07 9.38
N VAL A 471 24.82 62.31 8.29
CA VAL A 471 25.84 61.30 7.97
C VAL A 471 26.22 61.53 6.51
N ASP A 472 27.50 61.37 6.19
CA ASP A 472 27.99 61.49 4.81
C ASP A 472 27.81 60.16 4.08
N ASP A 473 26.60 59.92 3.57
CA ASP A 473 26.23 58.73 2.79
C ASP A 473 25.34 59.07 1.57
N GLU A 474 25.03 58.06 0.76
CA GLU A 474 24.25 58.21 -0.47
C GLU A 474 22.77 58.60 -0.24
N TYR A 475 22.29 58.52 1.01
CA TYR A 475 20.91 58.82 1.39
C TYR A 475 20.78 60.18 2.11
N GLU A 476 21.87 60.91 2.30
CA GLU A 476 21.89 62.14 3.09
C GLU A 476 20.98 63.24 2.51
N ASP A 477 20.83 63.33 1.18
CA ASP A 477 19.88 64.26 0.56
C ASP A 477 18.43 63.94 0.95
N ASP A 478 18.08 62.66 1.04
CA ASP A 478 16.76 62.19 1.48
C ASP A 478 16.57 62.38 2.97
N ALA A 479 17.59 62.07 3.77
CA ALA A 479 17.60 62.31 5.21
C ALA A 479 17.45 63.80 5.53
N ALA A 480 18.11 64.69 4.76
CA ALA A 480 17.99 66.13 4.87
C ALA A 480 16.57 66.62 4.57
N ARG A 481 15.95 66.11 3.50
CA ARG A 481 14.55 66.40 3.17
C ARG A 481 13.60 65.94 4.28
N ALA A 482 13.80 64.73 4.83
CA ALA A 482 13.01 64.21 5.93
C ALA A 482 13.15 65.05 7.21
N ARG A 483 14.39 65.45 7.57
CA ARG A 483 14.66 66.36 8.70
C ARG A 483 13.95 67.71 8.53
N GLN A 484 14.00 68.30 7.33
CA GLN A 484 13.32 69.56 7.03
C GLN A 484 11.80 69.44 7.16
N ALA A 485 11.23 68.34 6.64
CA ALA A 485 9.80 68.06 6.76
C ALA A 485 9.37 67.92 8.23
N LEU A 486 10.12 67.16 9.04
CA LEU A 486 9.86 67.03 10.48
C LEU A 486 9.98 68.36 11.22
N GLY A 487 11.01 69.16 10.91
CA GLY A 487 11.18 70.50 11.46
C GLY A 487 10.00 71.41 11.14
N SER A 488 9.50 71.38 9.91
CA SER A 488 8.32 72.17 9.50
C SER A 488 7.04 71.75 10.22
N LEU A 489 6.84 70.44 10.41
CA LEU A 489 5.68 69.90 11.13
C LEU A 489 5.67 70.35 12.60
N LEU A 490 6.83 70.32 13.26
CA LEU A 490 6.96 70.72 14.67
C LEU A 490 6.84 72.23 14.87
N ALA A 491 7.41 73.03 13.96
CA ALA A 491 7.31 74.49 14.01
C ALA A 491 5.87 75.02 13.83
N THR A 492 4.98 74.23 13.21
CA THR A 492 3.58 74.62 12.97
C THR A 492 2.71 74.52 14.24
N GLN A 493 3.19 73.91 15.33
CA GLN A 493 2.44 73.79 16.60
C GLN A 493 2.82 74.84 17.67
N GLU A 494 3.84 75.67 17.44
CA GLU A 494 4.27 76.71 18.39
C GLU A 494 3.63 78.10 18.14
N GLY A 495 2.71 78.21 17.18
CA GLY A 495 1.85 79.39 16.95
C GLY A 495 0.39 79.05 17.12
#